data_AF-A0A6A3JT77-F1
#
_entry.id   AF-A0A6A3JT77-F1
#
_cell.length_a   1.000
_cell.length_b   1.000
_cell.length_c   1.000
_cell.angle_alpha   90.00
_cell.angle_beta   90.00
_cell.angle_gamma   90.00
#
_symmetry.space_group_name_H-M   'P 1'
#
loop_
_entity.id
_entity.type
_entity.pdbx_description
1 polymer ?
#
loop_
_entity_poly.entity_id
_entity_poly.type
_entity_poly.pdbx_seq_one_letter_code
_entity_poly.pdbx_strand_id
1 'polypeptide(L)'
;MDPTRWIKNSKYFGANFQPGKGQIHVLVVIDWENLSVREYTRADLLSTLEWREPRRLCSSSGKDWPYQGASELVAVLTDPLLDHYKAWEAGNEDKQNHAINLVLSGPGTGKSRMLDEMKDLLCKAAERSKNQNLVKRMASAYTFHVTFEDGTGSNGSLLLSDEVPEYDVSYRMLYQLTKEIGDWTVFHNELKRSYGHLLLTIATVVDMLAELTMTDVENLTVILCVNGFRDSWTTVPRTAVVLAYCLQFAGS
;
A
#
# COMPACT_ATOMS: atom_id res chain seq x y z
N MET A 1 49.29 29.66 -13.20
CA MET A 1 48.06 30.17 -12.56
C MET A 1 48.46 31.09 -11.43
N ASP A 2 47.78 32.22 -11.27
CA ASP A 2 48.06 33.24 -10.26
C ASP A 2 47.70 32.72 -8.83
N PRO A 3 48.65 32.70 -7.87
CA PRO A 3 48.44 32.29 -6.48
C PRO A 3 47.47 33.17 -5.67
N THR A 4 47.04 34.31 -6.20
CA THR A 4 46.08 35.21 -5.54
C THR A 4 44.63 34.75 -5.68
N ARG A 5 44.33 33.81 -6.59
CA ARG A 5 42.96 33.29 -6.82
C ARG A 5 42.56 32.14 -5.90
N TRP A 6 43.42 31.72 -4.98
CA TRP A 6 43.13 30.61 -4.07
C TRP A 6 42.39 31.13 -2.86
N ILE A 7 41.14 30.72 -2.68
CA ILE A 7 40.39 30.97 -1.45
C ILE A 7 41.05 30.13 -0.33
N LYS A 8 41.94 30.76 0.44
CA LYS A 8 42.48 30.16 1.66
C LYS A 8 41.41 30.22 2.74
N ASN A 9 40.64 29.15 2.91
CA ASN A 9 39.72 29.02 4.02
C ASN A 9 40.25 28.01 5.04
N SER A 10 41.00 28.50 6.03
CA SER A 10 41.60 27.69 7.10
C SER A 10 40.59 26.92 7.93
N LYS A 11 39.32 27.38 7.97
CA LYS A 11 38.22 26.69 8.65
C LYS A 11 37.93 25.31 8.05
N TYR A 12 38.03 25.16 6.74
CA TYR A 12 37.60 23.94 6.04
C TYR A 12 38.76 23.06 5.55
N PHE A 13 39.90 23.67 5.23
CA PHE A 13 41.06 22.92 4.75
C PHE A 13 42.17 22.77 5.80
N GLY A 14 42.09 23.49 6.92
CA GLY A 14 43.15 23.56 7.92
C GLY A 14 44.25 24.54 7.52
N ALA A 15 44.97 25.08 8.51
CA ALA A 15 45.96 26.15 8.30
C ALA A 15 47.15 25.74 7.41
N ASN A 16 47.43 24.43 7.30
CA ASN A 16 48.60 23.88 6.61
C ASN A 16 48.27 23.24 5.26
N PHE A 17 47.07 23.42 4.73
CA PHE A 17 46.69 22.82 3.46
C PHE A 17 47.43 23.45 2.27
N GLN A 18 48.08 22.59 1.48
CA GLN A 18 48.68 22.95 0.21
C GLN A 18 48.19 21.96 -0.85
N PRO A 19 47.44 22.42 -1.87
CA PRO A 19 47.00 21.54 -2.94
C PRO A 19 48.22 21.09 -3.77
N GLY A 20 48.25 19.81 -4.14
CA GLY A 20 49.29 19.27 -5.01
C GLY A 20 49.26 19.93 -6.40
N LYS A 21 50.44 20.02 -7.06
CA LYS A 21 50.56 20.65 -8.39
C LYS A 21 49.66 19.93 -9.40
N GLY A 22 48.67 20.65 -9.94
CA GLY A 22 47.71 20.11 -10.91
C GLY A 22 46.40 19.58 -10.32
N GLN A 23 46.19 19.66 -8.99
CA GLN A 23 44.94 19.25 -8.36
C GLN A 23 43.97 20.42 -8.16
N ILE A 24 42.71 20.21 -8.51
CA ILE A 24 41.60 21.12 -8.21
C ILE A 24 40.86 20.54 -7.00
N HIS A 25 40.71 21.36 -5.95
CA HIS A 25 39.95 21.01 -4.75
C HIS A 25 38.70 21.88 -4.72
N VAL A 26 37.52 21.24 -4.68
CA VAL A 26 36.22 21.92 -4.66
C VAL A 26 35.63 21.77 -3.27
N LEU A 27 35.37 22.89 -2.59
CA LEU A 27 34.62 22.92 -1.33
C LEU A 27 33.17 23.22 -1.63
N VAL A 28 32.28 22.27 -1.37
CA VAL A 28 30.84 22.50 -1.38
C VAL A 28 30.41 22.76 0.06
N VAL A 29 30.16 24.02 0.40
CA VAL A 29 29.55 24.39 1.68
C VAL A 29 28.06 24.42 1.49
N ILE A 30 27.35 23.49 2.13
CA ILE A 30 25.88 23.47 2.16
C ILE A 30 25.46 24.24 3.41
N ASP A 31 24.69 25.30 3.20
CA ASP A 31 24.08 26.07 4.28
C ASP A 31 22.81 25.35 4.74
N TRP A 32 22.96 24.50 5.77
CA TRP A 32 21.86 23.73 6.34
C TRP A 32 20.87 24.58 7.12
N GLU A 33 21.26 25.78 7.56
CA GLU A 33 20.40 26.69 8.35
C GLU A 33 19.47 27.52 7.45
N ASN A 34 19.89 27.80 6.20
CA ASN A 34 19.08 28.50 5.20
C ASN A 34 18.41 27.57 4.17
N LEU A 35 18.58 26.26 4.29
CA LEU A 35 17.73 25.31 3.58
C LEU A 35 16.34 25.35 4.23
N SER A 36 15.43 26.15 3.67
CA SER A 36 14.00 25.98 3.90
C SER A 36 13.61 24.61 3.33
N VAL A 37 13.83 23.55 4.09
CA VAL A 37 13.23 22.25 3.80
C VAL A 37 11.74 22.50 3.98
N ARG A 38 11.02 22.63 2.88
CA ARG A 38 9.56 22.67 2.93
C ARG A 38 9.14 21.37 3.60
N GLU A 39 8.64 21.47 4.83
CA GLU A 39 8.00 20.33 5.47
C GLU A 39 6.75 20.02 4.66
N TYR A 40 6.75 18.85 4.04
CA TYR A 40 5.59 18.39 3.29
C TYR A 40 4.52 17.95 4.27
N THR A 41 3.37 18.60 4.20
CA THR A 41 2.25 18.34 5.09
C THR A 41 1.38 17.19 4.58
N ARG A 42 0.51 16.66 5.45
CA ARG A 42 -0.58 15.75 5.03
C ARG A 42 -1.43 16.34 3.90
N ALA A 43 -1.68 17.65 3.93
CA ALA A 43 -2.45 18.33 2.89
C ALA A 43 -1.72 18.36 1.55
N ASP A 44 -0.39 18.55 1.57
CA ASP A 44 0.44 18.44 0.37
C ASP A 44 0.32 17.02 -0.22
N LEU A 45 0.41 15.97 0.61
CA LEU A 45 0.24 14.59 0.15
C LEU A 45 -1.15 14.38 -0.45
N LEU A 46 -2.22 14.75 0.27
CA LEU A 46 -3.60 14.57 -0.17
C LEU A 46 -3.87 15.24 -1.54
N SER A 47 -3.25 16.40 -1.79
CA SER A 47 -3.37 17.11 -3.07
C SER A 47 -2.84 16.32 -4.28
N THR A 48 -1.93 15.38 -4.05
CA THR A 48 -1.33 14.49 -5.08
C THR A 48 -2.12 13.21 -5.31
N LEU A 49 -3.17 12.96 -4.51
CA LEU A 49 -3.95 11.73 -4.53
C LEU A 49 -5.32 11.92 -5.18
N GLU A 50 -5.86 10.87 -5.77
CA GLU A 50 -7.24 10.73 -6.22
C GLU A 50 -7.68 9.26 -6.16
N TRP A 51 -8.97 9.02 -5.90
CA TRP A 51 -9.49 7.65 -5.92
C TRP A 51 -9.40 7.07 -7.33
N ARG A 52 -8.87 5.84 -7.43
CA ARG A 52 -8.76 5.06 -8.67
C ARG A 52 -9.05 3.59 -8.41
N GLU A 53 -9.77 2.98 -9.35
CA GLU A 53 -9.97 1.53 -9.35
C GLU A 53 -8.60 0.81 -9.46
N PRO A 54 -8.42 -0.31 -8.74
CA PRO A 54 -7.15 -0.99 -8.69
C PRO A 54 -6.75 -1.57 -10.05
N ARG A 55 -5.44 -1.68 -10.28
CA ARG A 55 -4.91 -2.45 -11.40
C ARG A 55 -5.15 -3.94 -11.17
N ARG A 56 -5.38 -4.68 -12.25
CA ARG A 56 -5.47 -6.14 -12.20
C ARG A 56 -4.14 -6.73 -11.70
N LEU A 57 -4.24 -7.65 -10.75
CA LEU A 57 -3.12 -8.45 -10.24
C LEU A 57 -2.74 -9.55 -11.23
N CYS A 58 -3.71 -10.14 -11.93
CA CYS A 58 -3.42 -11.09 -13.00
C CYS A 58 -3.07 -10.35 -14.30
N SER A 59 -1.79 -10.36 -14.67
CA SER A 59 -1.28 -9.77 -15.93
C SER A 59 -1.12 -10.81 -17.05
N SER A 60 -1.17 -12.10 -16.72
CA SER A 60 -0.98 -13.21 -17.65
C SER A 60 -2.18 -13.43 -18.60
N SER A 61 -2.05 -14.39 -19.53
CA SER A 61 -3.14 -14.77 -20.44
C SER A 61 -4.43 -15.22 -19.73
N GLY A 62 -4.32 -15.70 -18.49
CA GLY A 62 -5.47 -16.10 -17.67
C GLY A 62 -6.33 -14.93 -17.16
N LYS A 63 -5.96 -13.67 -17.42
CA LYS A 63 -6.70 -12.49 -16.95
C LYS A 63 -8.08 -12.31 -17.60
N ASP A 64 -8.27 -12.85 -18.81
CA ASP A 64 -9.50 -12.69 -19.60
C ASP A 64 -10.32 -13.97 -19.68
N TRP A 65 -9.86 -15.05 -19.03
CA TRP A 65 -10.61 -16.31 -18.99
C TRP A 65 -11.88 -16.15 -18.14
N PRO A 66 -12.98 -16.85 -18.41
CA PRO A 66 -14.11 -16.89 -17.48
C PRO A 66 -13.67 -17.40 -16.10
N TYR A 67 -14.03 -16.70 -15.03
CA TYR A 67 -13.71 -17.15 -13.68
C TYR A 67 -14.53 -18.40 -13.31
N GLN A 68 -13.85 -19.44 -12.81
CA GLN A 68 -14.45 -20.73 -12.50
C GLN A 68 -14.73 -20.85 -10.99
N GLY A 69 -15.81 -21.55 -10.61
CA GLY A 69 -16.14 -21.81 -9.21
C GLY A 69 -16.80 -20.63 -8.47
N ALA A 70 -17.24 -19.60 -9.19
CA ALA A 70 -17.85 -18.41 -8.59
C ALA A 70 -19.07 -18.75 -7.74
N SER A 71 -19.97 -19.60 -8.25
CA SER A 71 -21.24 -19.93 -7.59
C SER A 71 -21.04 -20.66 -6.26
N GLU A 72 -20.10 -21.61 -6.24
CA GLU A 72 -19.72 -22.39 -5.07
C GLU A 72 -19.04 -21.49 -4.03
N LEU A 73 -18.11 -20.65 -4.47
CA LEU A 73 -17.40 -19.74 -3.57
C LEU A 73 -18.32 -18.66 -2.99
N VAL A 74 -19.22 -18.09 -3.79
CA VAL A 74 -20.26 -17.17 -3.32
C VAL A 74 -21.13 -17.82 -2.25
N ALA A 75 -21.47 -19.11 -2.39
CA ALA A 75 -22.20 -19.84 -1.37
C ALA A 75 -21.45 -19.87 -0.04
N VAL A 76 -20.15 -20.16 -0.08
CA VAL A 76 -19.28 -20.25 1.10
C VAL A 76 -19.04 -18.89 1.75
N LEU A 77 -18.95 -17.82 0.96
CA LEU A 77 -18.69 -16.46 1.46
C LEU A 77 -19.93 -15.77 2.06
N THR A 78 -21.14 -16.24 1.73
CA THR A 78 -22.39 -15.54 2.09
C THR A 78 -22.57 -15.41 3.60
N ASP A 79 -22.49 -16.52 4.34
CA ASP A 79 -22.76 -16.50 5.78
C ASP A 79 -21.67 -15.76 6.56
N PRO A 80 -20.35 -16.00 6.33
CA PRO A 80 -19.30 -15.25 7.01
C PRO A 80 -19.34 -13.74 6.73
N LEU A 81 -19.68 -13.34 5.50
CA LEU A 81 -19.83 -11.92 5.14
C LEU A 81 -21.01 -11.28 5.90
N LEU A 82 -22.14 -11.99 5.96
CA LEU A 82 -23.32 -11.51 6.67
C LEU A 82 -23.09 -11.42 8.17
N ASP A 83 -22.41 -12.40 8.76
CA ASP A 83 -22.11 -12.42 10.19
C ASP A 83 -21.11 -11.30 10.58
N HIS A 84 -20.10 -11.06 9.74
CA HIS A 84 -19.22 -9.90 9.89
C HIS A 84 -20.03 -8.60 9.86
N TYR A 85 -20.91 -8.42 8.86
CA TYR A 85 -21.75 -7.21 8.77
C TYR A 85 -22.61 -6.99 10.01
N LYS A 86 -23.25 -8.05 10.54
CA LYS A 86 -24.07 -7.97 11.76
C LYS A 86 -23.24 -7.65 12.99
N ALA A 87 -22.04 -8.22 13.11
CA ALA A 87 -21.13 -7.95 14.22
C ALA A 87 -20.70 -6.47 14.20
N TRP A 88 -20.36 -5.94 13.03
CA TRP A 88 -20.07 -4.51 12.87
C TRP A 88 -21.27 -3.63 13.23
N GLU A 89 -22.47 -3.94 12.72
CA GLU A 89 -23.70 -3.17 13.01
C GLU A 89 -24.04 -3.16 14.51
N ALA A 90 -23.64 -4.19 15.24
CA ALA A 90 -23.79 -4.29 16.70
C ALA A 90 -22.63 -3.66 17.50
N GLY A 91 -21.61 -3.10 16.85
CA GLY A 91 -20.40 -2.58 17.50
C GLY A 91 -19.54 -3.67 18.16
N ASN A 92 -19.63 -4.91 17.68
CA ASN A 92 -18.89 -6.04 18.23
C ASN A 92 -17.52 -6.20 17.57
N GLU A 93 -16.48 -5.78 18.28
CA GLU A 93 -15.09 -5.84 17.84
C GLU A 93 -14.42 -7.22 18.01
N ASP A 94 -15.16 -8.26 18.43
CA ASP A 94 -14.60 -9.59 18.58
C ASP A 94 -14.07 -10.12 17.23
N LYS A 95 -12.76 -10.40 17.20
CA LYS A 95 -12.03 -10.90 16.04
C LYS A 95 -12.57 -12.23 15.51
N GLN A 96 -13.30 -13.00 16.32
CA GLN A 96 -13.96 -14.22 15.87
C GLN A 96 -15.05 -13.96 14.82
N ASN A 97 -15.61 -12.75 14.79
CA ASN A 97 -16.63 -12.37 13.82
C ASN A 97 -16.05 -11.70 12.56
N HIS A 98 -14.73 -11.55 12.47
CA HIS A 98 -14.03 -10.91 11.37
C HIS A 98 -13.36 -11.96 10.49
N ALA A 99 -14.08 -12.48 9.50
CA ALA A 99 -13.56 -13.53 8.62
C ALA A 99 -12.38 -13.03 7.76
N ILE A 100 -11.22 -13.68 7.89
CA ILE A 100 -10.05 -13.45 7.03
C ILE A 100 -10.07 -14.50 5.91
N ASN A 101 -10.07 -14.03 4.65
CA ASN A 101 -10.07 -14.90 3.49
C ASN A 101 -8.63 -15.21 3.06
N LEU A 102 -8.25 -16.49 3.13
CA LEU A 102 -6.90 -16.93 2.77
C LEU A 102 -6.92 -17.77 1.51
N VAL A 103 -6.18 -17.34 0.49
CA VAL A 103 -6.10 -18.03 -0.80
C VAL A 103 -4.75 -18.73 -0.91
N LEU A 104 -4.75 -20.06 -0.73
CA LEU A 104 -3.54 -20.88 -0.76
C LEU A 104 -3.54 -21.80 -1.97
N SER A 105 -2.53 -21.66 -2.83
CA SER A 105 -2.40 -22.53 -4.01
C SER A 105 -1.02 -22.42 -4.67
N GLY A 106 -0.70 -23.39 -5.52
CA GLY A 106 0.56 -23.41 -6.28
C GLY A 106 0.72 -22.24 -7.27
N PRO A 107 1.92 -22.00 -7.82
CA PRO A 107 2.10 -21.02 -8.89
C PRO A 107 1.19 -21.32 -10.10
N GLY A 108 0.66 -20.28 -10.74
CA GLY A 108 -0.14 -20.42 -11.96
C GLY A 108 -1.57 -20.94 -11.79
N THR A 109 -2.06 -21.15 -10.56
CA THR A 109 -3.40 -21.69 -10.29
C THR A 109 -4.51 -20.63 -10.19
N GLY A 110 -4.23 -19.38 -10.56
CA GLY A 110 -5.24 -18.33 -10.59
C GLY A 110 -5.45 -17.55 -9.28
N LYS A 111 -4.52 -17.57 -8.32
CA LYS A 111 -4.62 -16.78 -7.07
C LYS A 111 -4.84 -15.29 -7.30
N SER A 112 -3.95 -14.67 -8.08
CA SER A 112 -4.06 -13.25 -8.44
C SER A 112 -5.36 -12.96 -9.18
N ARG A 113 -5.83 -13.92 -9.99
CA ARG A 113 -7.11 -13.82 -10.68
C ARG A 113 -8.29 -13.89 -9.71
N MET A 114 -8.27 -14.77 -8.72
CA MET A 114 -9.30 -14.82 -7.68
C MET A 114 -9.39 -13.50 -6.90
N LEU A 115 -8.25 -12.88 -6.59
CA LEU A 115 -8.24 -11.57 -5.94
C LEU A 115 -8.83 -10.46 -6.83
N ASP A 116 -8.56 -10.50 -8.14
CA ASP A 116 -9.18 -9.56 -9.10
C ASP A 116 -10.72 -9.64 -9.10
N GLU A 117 -11.27 -10.83 -8.84
CA GLU A 117 -12.73 -11.08 -8.81
C GLU A 117 -13.35 -10.87 -7.42
N MET A 118 -12.56 -10.59 -6.38
CA MET A 118 -13.01 -10.61 -4.99
C MET A 118 -14.17 -9.64 -4.72
N LYS A 119 -14.12 -8.41 -5.27
CA LYS A 119 -15.21 -7.43 -5.13
C LYS A 119 -16.52 -7.98 -5.68
N ASP A 120 -16.49 -8.55 -6.89
CA ASP A 120 -17.68 -9.12 -7.53
C ASP A 120 -18.22 -10.34 -6.77
N LEU A 121 -17.33 -11.21 -6.28
CA LEU A 121 -17.70 -12.35 -5.44
C LEU A 121 -18.40 -11.91 -4.14
N LEU A 122 -17.89 -10.88 -3.48
CA LEU A 122 -18.50 -10.33 -2.26
C LEU A 122 -19.83 -9.62 -2.54
N CYS A 123 -19.95 -8.88 -3.64
CA CYS A 123 -21.22 -8.31 -4.07
C CYS A 123 -22.29 -9.40 -4.29
N LYS A 124 -21.93 -10.48 -5.00
CA LYS A 124 -22.84 -11.63 -5.22
C LYS A 124 -23.19 -12.36 -3.93
N ALA A 125 -22.25 -12.47 -2.99
CA ALA A 125 -22.51 -13.03 -1.67
C ALA A 125 -23.48 -12.14 -0.87
N ALA A 126 -23.30 -10.82 -0.92
CA ALA A 126 -24.23 -9.87 -0.32
C ALA A 126 -25.63 -9.97 -0.92
N GLU A 127 -25.77 -10.04 -2.26
CA GLU A 127 -27.05 -10.24 -2.92
C GLU A 127 -27.74 -11.54 -2.47
N ARG A 128 -26.97 -12.63 -2.38
CA ARG A 128 -27.46 -13.93 -1.91
C ARG A 128 -27.91 -13.91 -0.46
N SER A 129 -27.29 -13.09 0.40
CA SER A 129 -27.69 -12.92 1.80
C SER A 129 -29.08 -12.29 1.98
N LYS A 130 -29.60 -11.65 0.93
CA LYS A 130 -30.86 -10.87 0.92
C LYS A 130 -30.88 -9.67 1.89
N ASN A 131 -29.73 -9.28 2.45
CA ASN A 131 -29.60 -8.09 3.27
C ASN A 131 -29.37 -6.85 2.39
N GLN A 132 -30.39 -5.99 2.27
CA GLN A 132 -30.35 -4.80 1.40
C GLN A 132 -29.32 -3.75 1.83
N ASN A 133 -29.03 -3.62 3.13
CA ASN A 133 -28.03 -2.67 3.61
C ASN A 133 -26.62 -3.15 3.25
N LEU A 134 -26.36 -4.44 3.44
CA LEU A 134 -25.10 -5.07 3.05
C LEU A 134 -24.87 -4.96 1.53
N VAL A 135 -25.90 -5.20 0.71
CA VAL A 135 -25.81 -5.05 -0.76
C VAL A 135 -25.40 -3.63 -1.14
N LYS A 136 -26.05 -2.60 -0.57
CA LYS A 136 -25.70 -1.20 -0.84
C LYS A 136 -24.25 -0.89 -0.45
N ARG A 137 -23.82 -1.39 0.71
CA ARG A 137 -22.46 -1.19 1.22
C ARG A 137 -21.39 -1.84 0.35
N MET A 138 -21.64 -3.07 -0.12
CA MET A 138 -20.70 -3.77 -1.01
C MET A 138 -20.64 -3.10 -2.39
N ALA A 139 -21.76 -2.61 -2.91
CA ALA A 139 -21.79 -1.89 -4.18
C ALA A 139 -20.94 -0.62 -4.15
N SER A 140 -20.87 0.07 -3.01
CA SER A 140 -20.04 1.26 -2.81
C SER A 140 -18.64 0.96 -2.25
N ALA A 141 -18.21 -0.30 -2.24
CA ALA A 141 -16.93 -0.67 -1.64
C ALA A 141 -15.71 -0.23 -2.47
N TYR A 142 -14.71 0.30 -1.77
CA TYR A 142 -13.41 0.71 -2.31
C TYR A 142 -12.44 -0.47 -2.23
N THR A 143 -11.87 -0.87 -3.37
CA THR A 143 -10.96 -2.02 -3.42
C THR A 143 -9.51 -1.58 -3.61
N PHE A 144 -8.62 -2.07 -2.75
CA PHE A 144 -7.18 -1.94 -2.89
C PHE A 144 -6.56 -3.27 -3.32
N HIS A 145 -5.78 -3.23 -4.39
CA HIS A 145 -4.93 -4.35 -4.80
C HIS A 145 -3.49 -4.03 -4.42
N VAL A 146 -3.07 -4.58 -3.29
CA VAL A 146 -1.70 -4.49 -2.81
C VAL A 146 -0.93 -5.70 -3.30
N THR A 147 0.18 -5.48 -3.99
CA THR A 147 1.05 -6.55 -4.46
C THR A 147 2.45 -6.37 -3.92
N PHE A 148 3.05 -7.48 -3.50
CA PHE A 148 4.48 -7.62 -3.17
C PHE A 148 5.24 -8.36 -4.28
N GLU A 149 4.58 -8.58 -5.42
CA GLU A 149 5.13 -9.15 -6.64
C GLU A 149 5.22 -8.07 -7.75
N ASP A 150 5.74 -8.45 -8.92
CA ASP A 150 5.63 -7.71 -10.19
C ASP A 150 6.03 -6.22 -10.12
N GLY A 151 7.32 -5.96 -9.87
CA GLY A 151 7.89 -4.60 -9.91
C GLY A 151 7.62 -3.75 -8.66
N THR A 152 6.81 -4.24 -7.73
CA THR A 152 6.58 -3.65 -6.39
C THR A 152 7.11 -4.53 -5.27
N GLY A 153 7.92 -5.54 -5.58
CA GLY A 153 8.51 -6.43 -4.59
C GLY A 153 9.44 -5.67 -3.64
N SER A 154 9.43 -6.06 -2.37
CA SER A 154 10.42 -5.59 -1.42
C SER A 154 11.78 -6.22 -1.77
N ASN A 155 12.83 -5.41 -1.95
CA ASN A 155 14.22 -5.89 -2.09
C ASN A 155 14.79 -6.47 -0.78
N GLY A 156 13.93 -6.84 0.16
CA GLY A 156 14.23 -7.36 1.48
C GLY A 156 13.06 -8.20 1.97
N SER A 157 13.36 -9.15 2.86
CA SER A 157 12.31 -9.94 3.51
C SER A 157 11.45 -9.01 4.34
N LEU A 158 10.12 -9.10 4.17
CA LEU A 158 9.09 -8.48 5.03
C LEU A 158 9.30 -8.76 6.54
N LEU A 159 10.24 -9.65 6.90
CA LEU A 159 10.60 -10.06 8.25
C LEU A 159 12.05 -9.72 8.66
N LEU A 160 12.84 -9.07 7.80
CA LEU A 160 14.27 -8.76 8.09
C LEU A 160 14.56 -7.26 8.21
N SER A 161 13.61 -6.37 7.92
CA SER A 161 13.71 -4.96 8.28
C SER A 161 13.07 -4.72 9.64
N ASP A 162 13.64 -3.82 10.44
CA ASP A 162 13.01 -3.27 11.65
C ASP A 162 11.77 -2.40 11.33
N GLU A 163 11.22 -2.51 10.12
CA GLU A 163 10.09 -1.72 9.63
C GLU A 163 8.76 -2.43 9.92
N VAL A 164 7.76 -1.66 10.35
CA VAL A 164 6.42 -2.16 10.64
C VAL A 164 5.73 -2.58 9.33
N PRO A 165 5.29 -3.85 9.17
CA PRO A 165 4.67 -4.34 7.93
C PRO A 165 3.44 -3.56 7.47
N GLU A 166 2.76 -2.88 8.39
CA GLU A 166 1.65 -1.99 8.11
C GLU A 166 2.02 -0.86 7.14
N TYR A 167 3.22 -0.29 7.27
CA TYR A 167 3.68 0.79 6.40
C TYR A 167 3.90 0.33 4.96
N ASP A 168 4.36 -0.90 4.78
CA ASP A 168 4.54 -1.48 3.46
C ASP A 168 3.21 -1.62 2.70
N VAL A 169 2.14 -1.99 3.43
CA VAL A 169 0.79 -2.08 2.88
C VAL A 169 0.23 -0.68 2.59
N SER A 170 0.35 0.25 3.55
CA SER A 170 -0.18 1.60 3.40
C SER A 170 0.47 2.38 2.26
N TYR A 171 1.78 2.25 2.06
CA TYR A 171 2.48 2.87 0.94
C TYR A 171 1.98 2.37 -0.41
N ARG A 172 1.64 1.07 -0.51
CA ARG A 172 1.06 0.50 -1.73
C ARG A 172 -0.39 0.92 -1.94
N MET A 173 -1.16 1.11 -0.87
CA MET A 173 -2.48 1.72 -0.95
C MET A 173 -2.39 3.16 -1.47
N LEU A 174 -1.46 3.97 -0.93
CA LEU A 174 -1.20 5.33 -1.41
C LEU A 174 -0.71 5.36 -2.87
N TYR A 175 0.10 4.38 -3.26
CA TYR A 175 0.54 4.23 -4.63
C TYR A 175 -0.61 3.93 -5.60
N GLN A 176 -1.68 3.25 -5.16
CA GLN A 176 -2.89 3.13 -5.98
C GLN A 176 -3.61 4.48 -6.12
N LEU A 177 -3.60 5.31 -5.07
CA LEU A 177 -4.27 6.61 -5.04
C LEU A 177 -3.49 7.72 -5.74
N THR A 178 -2.23 7.52 -6.13
CA THR A 178 -1.44 8.60 -6.76
C THR A 178 -2.01 9.02 -8.12
N LYS A 179 -2.03 10.33 -8.37
CA LYS A 179 -2.40 10.90 -9.68
C LYS A 179 -1.39 10.52 -10.77
N GLU A 180 -0.11 10.49 -10.43
CA GLU A 180 0.95 10.20 -11.39
C GLU A 180 1.46 8.78 -11.22
N ILE A 181 1.18 7.93 -12.21
CA ILE A 181 1.66 6.55 -12.20
C ILE A 181 3.13 6.56 -12.62
N GLY A 182 4.01 6.49 -11.63
CA GLY A 182 5.46 6.42 -11.81
C GLY A 182 6.03 5.01 -11.64
N ASP A 183 7.33 4.94 -11.45
CA ASP A 183 8.01 3.75 -10.95
C ASP A 183 7.79 3.61 -9.43
N TRP A 184 7.55 2.40 -8.96
CA TRP A 184 7.30 2.14 -7.54
C TRP A 184 8.49 2.54 -6.65
N THR A 185 9.72 2.26 -7.09
CA THR A 185 10.93 2.56 -6.31
C THR A 185 11.09 4.06 -6.13
N VAL A 186 10.84 4.83 -7.20
CA VAL A 186 10.87 6.29 -7.16
C VAL A 186 9.80 6.81 -6.21
N PHE A 187 8.54 6.38 -6.37
CA PHE A 187 7.44 6.78 -5.50
C PHE A 187 7.72 6.47 -4.03
N HIS A 188 8.13 5.24 -3.73
CA HIS A 188 8.41 4.77 -2.37
C HIS A 188 9.52 5.59 -1.71
N ASN A 189 10.61 5.84 -2.43
CA ASN A 189 11.73 6.63 -1.91
C ASN A 189 11.35 8.10 -1.68
N GLU A 190 10.56 8.69 -2.57
CA GLU A 190 10.02 10.03 -2.39
C GLU A 190 9.06 10.11 -1.20
N LEU A 191 8.18 9.12 -1.04
CA LEU A 191 7.24 9.04 0.07
C LEU A 191 7.99 8.96 1.41
N LYS A 192 8.97 8.06 1.53
CA LYS A 192 9.80 7.93 2.73
C LYS A 192 10.60 9.21 3.02
N ARG A 193 11.18 9.82 1.98
CA ARG A 193 12.03 11.02 2.14
C ARG A 193 11.23 12.27 2.52
N SER A 194 10.11 12.50 1.84
CA SER A 194 9.33 13.73 1.98
C SER A 194 8.29 13.64 3.11
N TYR A 195 7.73 12.46 3.34
CA TYR A 195 6.61 12.23 4.26
C TYR A 195 6.91 11.21 5.35
N GLY A 196 8.16 10.76 5.52
CA GLY A 196 8.53 9.76 6.55
C GLY A 196 8.30 10.20 7.99
N HIS A 197 8.08 11.50 8.23
CA HIS A 197 7.67 12.03 9.52
C HIS A 197 6.16 11.86 9.79
N LEU A 198 5.35 11.59 8.75
CA LEU A 198 3.94 11.26 8.88
C LEU A 198 3.80 9.76 9.20
N LEU A 199 3.01 9.44 10.23
CA LEU A 199 2.65 8.06 10.55
C LEU A 199 1.59 7.57 9.56
N LEU A 200 2.03 7.13 8.38
CA LEU A 200 1.15 6.68 7.30
C LEU A 200 0.69 5.23 7.54
N THR A 201 -0.19 5.02 8.53
CA THR A 201 -0.79 3.71 8.83
C THR A 201 -1.91 3.36 7.83
N ILE A 202 -2.42 2.13 7.86
CA ILE A 202 -3.58 1.77 7.03
C ILE A 202 -4.79 2.66 7.39
N ALA A 203 -5.00 2.90 8.69
CA ALA A 203 -6.05 3.80 9.17
C ALA A 203 -5.91 5.22 8.57
N THR A 204 -4.69 5.78 8.56
CA THR A 204 -4.44 7.10 7.97
C THR A 204 -4.76 7.14 6.47
N VAL A 205 -4.49 6.06 5.73
CA VAL A 205 -4.85 5.99 4.30
C VAL A 205 -6.37 5.89 4.11
N VAL A 206 -7.09 5.18 4.99
CA VAL A 206 -8.55 5.15 4.99
C VAL A 206 -9.14 6.53 5.30
N ASP A 207 -8.56 7.27 6.24
CA ASP A 207 -8.97 8.65 6.54
C ASP A 207 -8.74 9.58 5.33
N MET A 208 -7.59 9.44 4.65
CA MET A 208 -7.33 10.18 3.41
C MET A 208 -8.32 9.80 2.32
N LEU A 209 -8.66 8.52 2.18
CA LEU A 209 -9.66 8.05 1.22
C LEU A 209 -11.03 8.70 1.51
N ALA A 210 -11.44 8.73 2.78
CA ALA A 210 -12.68 9.38 3.22
C ALA A 210 -12.74 10.85 2.80
N GLU A 211 -11.63 11.58 2.97
CA GLU A 211 -11.50 12.97 2.52
C GLU A 211 -11.55 13.11 1.00
N LEU A 212 -10.86 12.23 0.26
CA LEU A 212 -10.87 12.23 -1.21
C LEU A 212 -12.25 11.95 -1.79
N THR A 213 -13.03 11.07 -1.15
CA THR A 213 -14.35 10.66 -1.63
C THR A 213 -15.50 11.43 -0.99
N MET A 214 -15.20 12.41 -0.13
CA MET A 214 -16.19 13.19 0.64
C MET A 214 -17.19 12.28 1.36
N THR A 215 -16.70 11.19 1.94
CA THR A 215 -17.51 10.18 2.62
C THR A 215 -17.04 10.05 4.06
N ASP A 216 -17.96 9.89 5.01
CA ASP A 216 -17.56 9.62 6.40
C ASP A 216 -16.86 8.27 6.51
N VAL A 217 -15.83 8.21 7.35
CA VAL A 217 -15.06 6.98 7.62
C VAL A 217 -15.98 5.83 8.05
N GLU A 218 -17.00 6.13 8.87
CA GLU A 218 -18.04 5.18 9.33
C GLU A 218 -18.89 4.56 8.22
N ASN A 219 -18.97 5.22 7.06
CA ASN A 219 -19.75 4.79 5.92
C ASN A 219 -18.88 4.13 4.84
N LEU A 220 -17.55 4.19 4.98
CA LEU A 220 -16.65 3.52 4.07
C LEU A 220 -16.71 2.01 4.23
N THR A 221 -16.49 1.34 3.10
CA THR A 221 -16.25 -0.10 3.04
C THR A 221 -15.00 -0.30 2.20
N VAL A 222 -13.99 -0.94 2.79
CA VAL A 222 -12.71 -1.20 2.14
C VAL A 222 -12.49 -2.70 1.97
N ILE A 223 -12.16 -3.11 0.76
CA ILE A 223 -11.74 -4.47 0.41
C ILE A 223 -10.24 -4.42 0.12
N LEU A 224 -9.42 -5.06 0.96
CA LEU A 224 -7.98 -5.07 0.81
C LEU A 224 -7.51 -6.46 0.35
N CYS A 225 -7.14 -6.54 -0.93
CA CYS A 225 -6.56 -7.75 -1.53
C CYS A 225 -5.03 -7.65 -1.51
N VAL A 226 -4.35 -8.54 -0.79
CA VAL A 226 -2.88 -8.56 -0.71
C VAL A 226 -2.30 -9.79 -1.40
N ASN A 227 -1.56 -9.56 -2.49
CA ASN A 227 -0.86 -10.60 -3.27
C ASN A 227 0.64 -10.61 -2.98
N GLY A 228 1.27 -11.80 -3.04
CA GLY A 228 2.73 -11.89 -3.16
C GLY A 228 3.57 -12.14 -1.89
N PHE A 229 3.04 -12.80 -0.86
CA PHE A 229 3.86 -13.25 0.29
C PHE A 229 4.74 -14.47 -0.05
N ARG A 230 5.71 -14.30 -0.95
CA ARG A 230 6.60 -15.40 -1.38
C ARG A 230 7.90 -15.49 -0.57
N ASP A 231 8.44 -14.38 -0.08
CA ASP A 231 9.81 -14.31 0.45
C ASP A 231 9.94 -14.18 1.98
N SER A 232 8.84 -14.26 2.72
CA SER A 232 8.86 -14.18 4.20
C SER A 232 8.95 -15.54 4.92
N TRP A 233 8.88 -16.68 4.22
CA TRP A 233 8.90 -18.00 4.87
C TRP A 233 9.82 -18.99 4.15
N THR A 234 11.13 -18.70 4.10
CA THR A 234 12.13 -19.56 3.44
C THR A 234 12.48 -20.85 4.20
N THR A 235 11.68 -21.29 5.18
CA THR A 235 11.85 -22.59 5.85
C THR A 235 10.63 -23.51 5.83
N VAL A 236 9.64 -23.26 4.97
CA VAL A 236 8.50 -24.19 4.78
C VAL A 236 8.37 -24.53 3.28
N PRO A 237 8.17 -25.81 2.89
CA PRO A 237 8.16 -26.18 1.47
C PRO A 237 7.03 -25.47 0.73
N ARG A 238 7.41 -24.66 -0.27
CA ARG A 238 6.64 -24.26 -1.47
C ARG A 238 5.13 -24.07 -1.28
N THR A 239 4.74 -23.18 -0.38
CA THR A 239 3.34 -22.71 -0.27
C THR A 239 3.35 -21.19 -0.30
N ALA A 240 2.86 -20.60 -1.39
CA ALA A 240 2.69 -19.14 -1.49
C ALA A 240 1.37 -18.76 -0.80
N VAL A 241 1.46 -17.85 0.17
CA VAL A 241 0.34 -17.36 0.96
C VAL A 241 -0.17 -16.07 0.30
N VAL A 242 -1.48 -15.93 0.17
CA VAL A 242 -2.13 -14.69 -0.30
C VAL A 242 -3.20 -14.35 0.73
N LEU A 243 -3.01 -13.22 1.40
CA LEU A 243 -3.90 -12.71 2.45
C LEU A 243 -4.87 -11.71 1.83
N ALA A 244 -6.16 -12.04 1.76
CA ALA A 244 -7.18 -11.02 1.56
C ALA A 244 -7.62 -10.53 2.95
N TYR A 245 -7.22 -9.31 3.30
CA TYR A 245 -7.74 -8.64 4.48
C TYR A 245 -9.14 -8.15 4.12
N CYS A 246 -10.14 -8.95 4.50
CA CYS A 246 -11.50 -8.70 4.07
C CYS A 246 -12.21 -7.88 5.16
N LEU A 247 -12.54 -6.65 4.78
CA LEU A 247 -13.44 -5.72 5.46
C LEU A 247 -12.87 -5.11 6.75
N GLN A 248 -12.40 -3.87 6.62
CA GLN A 248 -12.39 -2.95 7.73
C GLN A 248 -13.59 -2.02 7.54
N PHE A 249 -14.64 -2.28 8.32
CA PHE A 249 -15.66 -1.28 8.54
C PHE A 249 -15.08 -0.30 9.55
N ALA A 250 -14.56 0.82 9.09
CA ALA A 250 -13.97 1.80 9.99
C ALA A 250 -15.11 2.39 10.85
N GLY A 251 -14.97 2.35 12.18
CA GLY A 251 -15.98 2.85 13.10
C GLY A 251 -15.57 2.65 14.56
N SER A 252 -15.14 3.74 15.20
CA SER A 252 -15.35 4.10 16.61
C SER A 252 -14.99 5.58 16.80
#